data_AF-A0A453AU99-F1
#
_entry.id   AF-A0A453AU99-F1
#
_cell.length_a   1.000
_cell.length_b   1.000
_cell.length_c   1.000
_cell.angle_alpha   90.00
_cell.angle_beta   90.00
_cell.angle_gamma   90.00
#
_symmetry.space_group_name_H-M   'P 1'
#
loop_
_entity.id
_entity.type
_entity.pdbx_description
1 polymer ?
#
loop_
_entity_poly.entity_id
_entity_poly.type
_entity_poly.pdbx_seq_one_letter_code
_entity_poly.pdbx_strand_id
1 'polypeptide(L)'
;RLPRRSTPPVPSAMASPPRVLLGHALLLTPLLPLLACAGLVLEDGYTVSTVSDLNPTGTHPYALLPRPRAGDLVLLDSAGSTLYTLPLPVSADAGPRRLAGGAGAFGHGHPRSIAVDGADNVYVADRANGSIRKVAPSGYTTTIAGAYSVGTGHRDEPAQNATFSADFELIYVPKICALLVADRGNRLIRQIKLKPEDCAHENQKGLGTTSASIIAILAALFGSIIGFLARHFYPFHVSVSLLPLLLKKRSIQ
;
A
#
# COMPACT_ATOMS: atom_id res chain seq x y z
N ARG A 1 31.07 -80.34 -17.99
CA ARG A 1 31.81 -80.58 -19.25
C ARG A 1 32.15 -79.25 -19.88
N LEU A 2 33.38 -78.76 -19.67
CA LEU A 2 34.06 -77.84 -20.60
C LEU A 2 34.53 -78.66 -21.82
N PRO A 3 34.78 -78.04 -22.99
CA PRO A 3 36.14 -77.55 -23.22
C PRO A 3 36.26 -76.20 -23.96
N ARG A 4 37.33 -75.49 -23.61
CA ARG A 4 38.01 -74.43 -24.36
C ARG A 4 38.65 -74.98 -25.65
N ARG A 5 38.84 -74.13 -26.66
CA ARG A 5 39.98 -74.13 -27.61
C ARG A 5 40.00 -72.78 -28.35
N SER A 6 40.97 -71.89 -28.13
CA SER A 6 42.39 -71.87 -28.58
C SER A 6 42.56 -71.14 -29.92
N THR A 7 43.15 -69.95 -29.85
CA THR A 7 43.83 -69.24 -30.96
C THR A 7 45.09 -69.98 -31.39
N PRO A 8 45.56 -69.79 -32.64
CA PRO A 8 46.80 -69.01 -32.90
C PRO A 8 46.84 -68.37 -34.32
N PRO A 9 47.98 -67.91 -34.87
CA PRO A 9 48.84 -66.80 -34.45
C PRO A 9 48.99 -65.69 -35.54
N VAL A 10 49.67 -64.60 -35.17
CA VAL A 10 50.08 -63.46 -36.02
C VAL A 10 51.28 -63.82 -36.92
N PRO A 11 51.42 -63.16 -38.09
CA PRO A 11 52.74 -62.74 -38.55
C PRO A 11 52.82 -61.23 -38.84
N SER A 12 53.95 -60.64 -38.45
CA SER A 12 54.41 -59.28 -38.68
C SER A 12 55.25 -59.21 -39.96
N ALA A 13 55.10 -58.16 -40.79
CA ALA A 13 56.21 -57.49 -41.50
C ALA A 13 55.73 -56.35 -42.45
N MET A 14 56.14 -55.12 -42.08
CA MET A 14 56.85 -54.07 -42.85
C MET A 14 56.46 -53.57 -44.28
N ALA A 15 56.60 -52.22 -44.38
CA ALA A 15 56.89 -51.34 -45.55
C ALA A 15 55.68 -50.95 -46.44
N SER A 16 55.43 -49.70 -46.88
CA SER A 16 56.14 -48.39 -46.95
C SER A 16 55.09 -47.28 -47.34
N PRO A 17 55.35 -45.96 -47.19
CA PRO A 17 54.45 -44.87 -47.64
C PRO A 17 54.78 -44.44 -49.10
N PRO A 18 53.90 -43.76 -49.90
CA PRO A 18 53.55 -42.35 -49.68
C PRO A 18 52.24 -41.78 -50.31
N ARG A 19 51.85 -40.60 -49.78
CA ARG A 19 51.34 -39.37 -50.44
C ARG A 19 50.00 -39.30 -51.21
N VAL A 20 49.13 -38.45 -50.62
CA VAL A 20 48.34 -37.34 -51.21
C VAL A 20 47.09 -37.69 -52.03
N LEU A 21 45.91 -37.28 -51.55
CA LEU A 21 45.07 -36.36 -52.31
C LEU A 21 44.11 -35.55 -51.41
N LEU A 22 44.00 -34.28 -51.79
CA LEU A 22 43.31 -33.17 -51.16
C LEU A 22 41.79 -33.32 -51.32
N GLY A 23 41.04 -33.41 -50.22
CA GLY A 23 39.57 -33.40 -50.22
C GLY A 23 39.05 -32.31 -49.31
N HIS A 24 38.57 -31.20 -49.87
CA HIS A 24 37.89 -30.14 -49.13
C HIS A 24 36.53 -30.68 -48.65
N ALA A 25 36.49 -31.23 -47.44
CA ALA A 25 35.25 -31.55 -46.76
C ALA A 25 34.64 -30.24 -46.24
N LEU A 26 33.75 -29.64 -47.03
CA LEU A 26 32.86 -28.57 -46.57
C LEU A 26 31.97 -29.13 -45.46
N LEU A 27 32.38 -28.92 -44.21
CA LEU A 27 31.66 -29.39 -43.04
C LEU A 27 30.38 -28.56 -42.88
N LEU A 28 29.27 -29.01 -43.47
CA LEU A 28 27.94 -28.53 -43.11
C LEU A 28 27.68 -28.96 -41.66
N THR A 29 27.96 -28.08 -40.70
CA THR A 29 27.49 -28.23 -39.33
C THR A 29 25.95 -28.13 -39.35
N PRO A 30 25.20 -29.18 -38.97
CA PRO A 30 23.78 -28.99 -38.78
C PRO A 30 23.61 -28.06 -37.57
N LEU A 31 23.05 -26.89 -37.82
CA LEU A 31 22.51 -26.00 -36.79
C LEU A 31 21.35 -26.75 -36.14
N LEU A 32 21.66 -27.63 -35.18
CA LEU A 32 20.67 -28.14 -34.26
C LEU A 32 20.14 -26.92 -33.49
N PRO A 33 18.83 -26.61 -33.53
CA PRO A 33 18.29 -25.65 -32.60
C PRO A 33 18.52 -26.25 -31.21
N LEU A 34 19.40 -25.63 -30.42
CA LEU A 34 19.48 -25.89 -29.00
C LEU A 34 18.08 -25.57 -28.45
N LEU A 35 17.27 -26.60 -28.23
CA LEU A 35 16.18 -26.52 -27.28
C LEU A 35 16.85 -26.18 -25.95
N ALA A 36 16.89 -24.89 -25.63
CA ALA A 36 17.15 -24.42 -24.29
C ALA A 36 16.00 -24.94 -23.44
N CYS A 37 16.15 -26.14 -22.91
CA CYS A 37 15.34 -26.61 -21.80
C CYS A 37 15.69 -25.66 -20.66
N ALA A 38 14.85 -24.66 -20.43
CA ALA A 38 15.03 -23.73 -19.32
C ALA A 38 14.88 -24.56 -18.03
N GLY A 39 16.01 -25.01 -17.50
CA GLY A 39 16.08 -25.70 -16.23
C GLY A 39 15.65 -24.76 -15.11
N LEU A 40 15.12 -25.34 -14.03
CA LEU A 40 14.86 -24.61 -12.80
C LEU A 40 16.17 -23.98 -12.30
N VAL A 41 16.22 -22.65 -12.21
CA VAL A 41 17.33 -21.92 -11.59
C VAL A 41 16.91 -21.60 -10.15
N LEU A 42 17.65 -22.15 -9.18
CA LEU A 42 17.43 -21.88 -7.76
C LEU A 42 18.39 -20.77 -7.31
N GLU A 43 17.87 -19.78 -6.60
CA GLU A 43 18.66 -18.70 -6.00
C GLU A 43 18.93 -19.03 -4.51
N ASP A 44 20.21 -19.08 -4.13
CA ASP A 44 20.65 -19.35 -2.77
C ASP A 44 20.68 -18.07 -1.91
N GLY A 45 20.65 -18.22 -0.58
CA GLY A 45 20.78 -17.10 0.36
C GLY A 45 19.50 -16.70 1.11
N TYR A 46 18.37 -17.37 0.82
CA TYR A 46 17.11 -17.18 1.54
C TYR A 46 16.96 -18.19 2.70
N THR A 47 16.56 -17.70 3.88
CA THR A 47 16.23 -18.54 5.04
C THR A 47 14.79 -18.32 5.47
N VAL A 48 14.12 -19.38 5.95
CA VAL A 48 12.76 -19.33 6.50
C VAL A 48 12.81 -19.67 7.99
N SER A 49 12.28 -18.81 8.84
CA SER A 49 12.15 -19.02 10.28
C SER A 49 10.75 -18.66 10.77
N THR A 50 10.22 -19.43 11.71
CA THR A 50 8.93 -19.12 12.36
C THR A 50 9.11 -17.99 13.37
N VAL A 51 8.34 -16.90 13.21
CA VAL A 51 8.41 -15.72 14.09
C VAL A 51 7.27 -15.66 15.13
N SER A 52 6.18 -16.40 14.91
CA SER A 52 5.04 -16.48 15.83
C SER A 52 4.25 -17.77 15.57
N ASP A 53 3.76 -18.41 16.64
CA ASP A 53 2.86 -19.56 16.59
C ASP A 53 1.45 -19.12 17.06
N LEU A 54 0.48 -19.22 16.16
CA LEU A 54 -0.92 -18.81 16.40
C LEU A 54 -1.83 -19.98 16.80
N ASN A 55 -1.31 -21.21 16.88
CA ASN A 55 -2.09 -22.37 17.33
C ASN A 55 -2.75 -22.15 18.71
N PRO A 56 -2.08 -21.54 19.72
CA PRO A 56 -2.69 -21.33 21.03
C PRO A 56 -3.89 -20.36 21.01
N THR A 57 -3.93 -19.41 20.07
CA THR A 57 -5.02 -18.45 19.95
C THR A 57 -6.15 -18.94 19.06
N GLY A 58 -5.95 -20.05 18.33
CA GLY A 58 -6.90 -20.57 17.34
C GLY A 58 -7.11 -19.63 16.14
N THR A 59 -6.23 -18.66 15.94
CA THR A 59 -6.29 -17.70 14.84
C THR A 59 -5.72 -18.34 13.58
N HIS A 60 -6.47 -18.34 12.48
CA HIS A 60 -6.06 -18.98 11.23
C HIS A 60 -5.51 -17.94 10.25
N PRO A 61 -4.18 -17.80 10.09
CA PRO A 61 -3.65 -16.79 9.22
C PRO A 61 -3.94 -17.12 7.75
N TYR A 62 -4.67 -16.25 7.06
CA TYR A 62 -4.99 -16.40 5.63
C TYR A 62 -4.18 -15.44 4.76
N ALA A 63 -4.10 -14.16 5.16
CA ALA A 63 -3.33 -13.14 4.43
C ALA A 63 -2.73 -12.13 5.40
N LEU A 64 -1.56 -11.60 5.05
CA LEU A 64 -0.86 -10.54 5.77
C LEU A 64 -0.59 -9.37 4.83
N LEU A 65 -0.88 -8.15 5.28
CA LEU A 65 -0.53 -6.92 4.56
C LEU A 65 0.02 -5.87 5.52
N PRO A 66 0.98 -5.04 5.08
CA PRO A 66 1.47 -3.93 5.88
C PRO A 66 0.42 -2.81 5.98
N ARG A 67 0.38 -2.14 7.14
CA ARG A 67 -0.30 -0.86 7.35
C ARG A 67 0.76 0.24 7.47
N PRO A 68 1.11 0.92 6.36
CA PRO A 68 2.28 1.78 6.30
C PRO A 68 2.26 2.97 7.27
N ARG A 69 1.10 3.52 7.64
CA ARG A 69 1.06 4.64 8.61
C ARG A 69 1.17 4.17 10.05
N ALA A 70 0.50 3.07 10.39
CA ALA A 70 0.52 2.48 11.72
C ALA A 70 1.85 1.78 12.02
N GLY A 71 2.59 1.35 11.00
CA GLY A 71 3.87 0.66 11.15
C GLY A 71 3.72 -0.78 11.64
N ASP A 72 2.58 -1.42 11.35
CA ASP A 72 2.27 -2.78 11.77
C ASP A 72 1.66 -3.60 10.62
N LEU A 73 1.24 -4.84 10.90
CA LEU A 73 0.61 -5.71 9.91
C LEU A 73 -0.88 -5.88 10.21
N VAL A 74 -1.70 -5.97 9.17
CA VAL A 74 -3.04 -6.55 9.27
C VAL A 74 -3.00 -8.02 8.87
N LEU A 75 -3.59 -8.87 9.71
CA LEU A 75 -3.80 -10.29 9.48
C LEU A 75 -5.27 -10.55 9.21
N LEU A 76 -5.55 -11.26 8.11
CA LEU A 76 -6.86 -11.81 7.83
C LEU A 76 -6.98 -13.22 8.37
N ASP A 77 -7.96 -13.45 9.25
CA ASP A 77 -8.48 -14.78 9.57
C ASP A 77 -9.78 -15.00 8.79
N SER A 78 -9.66 -15.77 7.71
CA SER A 78 -10.78 -16.12 6.83
C SER A 78 -11.80 -17.03 7.51
N ALA A 79 -11.34 -17.96 8.34
CA ALA A 79 -12.18 -18.95 9.01
C ALA A 79 -13.02 -18.28 10.10
N GLY A 80 -12.38 -17.46 10.93
CA GLY A 80 -13.03 -16.66 11.97
C GLY A 80 -13.71 -15.39 11.45
N SER A 81 -13.66 -15.12 10.13
CA SER A 81 -14.11 -13.88 9.51
C SER A 81 -13.67 -12.65 10.32
N THR A 82 -12.39 -12.56 10.66
CA THR A 82 -11.84 -11.56 11.59
C THR A 82 -10.55 -10.96 11.06
N LEU A 83 -10.35 -9.66 11.26
CA LEU A 83 -9.10 -8.96 11.01
C LEU A 83 -8.40 -8.72 12.34
N TYR A 84 -7.09 -8.94 12.37
CA TYR A 84 -6.21 -8.66 13.49
C TYR A 84 -5.10 -7.71 13.07
N THR A 85 -4.50 -7.02 14.03
CA THR A 85 -3.26 -6.25 13.87
C THR A 85 -2.14 -6.95 14.63
N LEU A 86 -0.97 -7.00 14.01
CA LEU A 86 0.24 -7.58 14.58
C LEU A 86 1.34 -6.52 14.60
N PRO A 87 1.86 -6.16 15.78
CA PRO A 87 2.95 -5.18 15.87
C PRO A 87 4.21 -5.72 15.21
N LEU A 88 5.08 -4.79 14.80
CA LEU A 88 6.42 -5.10 14.31
C LEU A 88 7.47 -4.69 15.36
N PRO A 89 8.51 -5.52 15.60
CA PRO A 89 8.72 -6.85 15.03
C PRO A 89 7.66 -7.86 15.52
N VAL A 90 7.29 -8.82 14.66
CA VAL A 90 6.38 -9.91 15.05
C VAL A 90 7.09 -10.78 16.08
N SER A 91 6.51 -10.90 17.27
CA SER A 91 7.04 -11.73 18.36
C SER A 91 5.95 -12.67 18.91
N ALA A 92 6.37 -13.73 19.59
CA ALA A 92 5.47 -14.67 20.25
C ALA A 92 4.68 -14.03 21.41
N ASP A 93 5.25 -13.01 22.06
CA ASP A 93 4.66 -12.38 23.24
C ASP A 93 3.59 -11.32 22.88
N ALA A 94 3.68 -10.74 21.69
CA ALA A 94 2.75 -9.74 21.19
C ALA A 94 1.75 -10.38 20.22
N GLY A 95 0.77 -11.07 20.79
CA GLY A 95 -0.28 -11.76 20.02
C GLY A 95 -1.16 -10.83 19.17
N PRO A 96 -1.91 -11.39 18.21
CA PRO A 96 -2.78 -10.64 17.32
C PRO A 96 -3.87 -9.89 18.09
N ARG A 97 -3.99 -8.58 17.86
CA ARG A 97 -5.07 -7.74 18.41
C ARG A 97 -6.21 -7.64 17.42
N ARG A 98 -7.45 -7.95 17.81
CA ARG A 98 -8.60 -7.84 16.90
C ARG A 98 -8.83 -6.39 16.46
N LEU A 99 -8.95 -6.19 15.15
CA LEU A 99 -9.28 -4.93 14.49
C LEU A 99 -10.77 -4.83 14.17
N ALA A 100 -11.31 -5.84 13.49
CA ALA A 100 -12.72 -5.89 13.05
C ALA A 100 -13.15 -7.33 12.73
N GLY A 101 -14.43 -7.55 12.45
CA GLY A 101 -14.96 -8.86 12.00
C GLY A 101 -15.84 -9.59 13.01
N GLY A 102 -15.95 -10.91 12.90
CA GLY A 102 -16.89 -11.75 13.62
C GLY A 102 -18.34 -11.56 13.17
N ALA A 103 -19.27 -12.14 13.94
CA ALA A 103 -20.70 -12.23 13.60
C ALA A 103 -21.38 -10.89 13.26
N GLY A 104 -20.92 -9.78 13.84
CA GLY A 104 -21.53 -8.45 13.64
C GLY A 104 -21.04 -7.68 12.42
N ALA A 105 -19.78 -7.83 12.00
CA ALA A 105 -19.18 -7.01 10.93
C ALA A 105 -19.07 -7.73 9.58
N PHE A 106 -18.68 -9.02 9.59
CA PHE A 106 -18.60 -9.85 8.39
C PHE A 106 -19.57 -11.05 8.45
N GLY A 107 -20.13 -11.38 9.62
CA GLY A 107 -20.99 -12.55 9.76
C GLY A 107 -20.20 -13.84 9.47
N HIS A 108 -20.81 -14.75 8.72
CA HIS A 108 -20.17 -15.94 8.14
C HIS A 108 -19.64 -15.64 6.72
N GLY A 109 -19.00 -14.49 6.56
CA GLY A 109 -18.63 -13.90 5.27
C GLY A 109 -17.52 -14.63 4.50
N HIS A 110 -16.68 -15.38 5.23
CA HIS A 110 -15.49 -16.08 4.69
C HIS A 110 -14.64 -15.17 3.79
N PRO A 111 -14.14 -14.04 4.32
CA PRO A 111 -13.32 -13.11 3.56
C PRO A 111 -12.06 -13.79 3.04
N ARG A 112 -11.69 -13.54 1.77
CA ARG A 112 -10.52 -14.18 1.12
C ARG A 112 -9.50 -13.21 0.54
N SER A 113 -9.79 -11.92 0.54
CA SER A 113 -8.86 -10.92 0.02
C SER A 113 -8.97 -9.67 0.85
N ILE A 114 -7.83 -9.06 1.11
CA ILE A 114 -7.73 -7.74 1.69
C ILE A 114 -6.84 -6.86 0.83
N ALA A 115 -7.05 -5.54 0.91
CA ALA A 115 -6.13 -4.54 0.43
C ALA A 115 -6.05 -3.41 1.45
N VAL A 116 -4.89 -2.75 1.55
CA VAL A 116 -4.67 -1.62 2.47
C VAL A 116 -4.41 -0.38 1.64
N ASP A 117 -5.12 0.72 1.92
CA ASP A 117 -4.86 2.00 1.27
C ASP A 117 -3.76 2.82 1.95
N GLY A 118 -3.51 4.00 1.37
CA GLY A 118 -2.50 4.91 1.89
C GLY A 118 -2.87 5.56 3.23
N ALA A 119 -4.08 5.35 3.77
CA ALA A 119 -4.56 5.83 5.07
C ALA A 119 -4.83 4.69 6.06
N ASP A 120 -4.33 3.48 5.75
CA ASP A 120 -4.52 2.25 6.53
C ASP A 120 -5.98 1.78 6.67
N ASN A 121 -6.87 2.20 5.77
CA ASN A 121 -8.16 1.50 5.66
C ASN A 121 -7.93 0.13 5.00
N VAL A 122 -8.65 -0.86 5.50
CA VAL A 122 -8.61 -2.23 4.99
C VAL A 122 -9.87 -2.50 4.19
N TYR A 123 -9.71 -2.79 2.90
CA TYR A 123 -10.78 -3.24 2.03
C TYR A 123 -10.84 -4.75 2.05
N VAL A 124 -12.03 -5.33 2.17
CA VAL A 124 -12.23 -6.77 2.38
C VAL A 124 -13.19 -7.32 1.34
N ALA A 125 -12.79 -8.38 0.65
CA ALA A 125 -13.67 -9.15 -0.22
C ALA A 125 -14.48 -10.15 0.62
N ASP A 126 -15.72 -9.79 0.95
CA ASP A 126 -16.65 -10.54 1.78
C ASP A 126 -17.56 -11.41 0.90
N ARG A 127 -17.03 -12.59 0.54
CA ARG A 127 -17.53 -13.42 -0.57
C ARG A 127 -18.88 -14.05 -0.34
N ALA A 128 -19.09 -14.64 0.83
CA ALA A 128 -20.37 -15.29 1.11
C ALA A 128 -21.51 -14.27 1.11
N ASN A 129 -21.20 -13.01 1.42
CA ASN A 129 -22.13 -11.89 1.36
C ASN A 129 -22.12 -11.15 0.01
N GLY A 130 -21.31 -11.56 -0.97
CA GLY A 130 -21.20 -10.90 -2.28
C GLY A 130 -20.85 -9.41 -2.20
N SER A 131 -20.10 -9.00 -1.17
CA SER A 131 -19.92 -7.58 -0.84
C SER A 131 -18.45 -7.20 -0.65
N ILE A 132 -18.17 -5.91 -0.75
CA ILE A 132 -16.85 -5.34 -0.46
C ILE A 132 -17.01 -4.40 0.72
N ARG A 133 -16.27 -4.70 1.79
CA ARG A 133 -16.26 -3.92 3.03
C ARG A 133 -15.05 -3.01 3.08
N LYS A 134 -15.18 -1.90 3.79
CA LYS A 134 -14.09 -1.01 4.18
C LYS A 134 -14.04 -0.94 5.70
N VAL A 135 -12.87 -1.17 6.28
CA VAL A 135 -12.58 -1.11 7.71
C VAL A 135 -11.61 0.03 7.95
N ALA A 136 -12.03 1.02 8.73
CA ALA A 136 -11.17 2.11 9.14
C ALA A 136 -10.11 1.63 10.15
N PRO A 137 -8.99 2.37 10.36
CA PRO A 137 -8.01 2.05 11.40
C PRO A 137 -8.61 1.92 12.82
N SER A 138 -9.75 2.57 13.07
CA SER A 138 -10.52 2.46 14.32
C SER A 138 -11.28 1.13 14.48
N GLY A 139 -11.31 0.29 13.45
CA GLY A 139 -12.12 -0.94 13.39
C GLY A 139 -13.55 -0.72 12.88
N TYR A 140 -13.97 0.53 12.65
CA TYR A 140 -15.30 0.83 12.11
C TYR A 140 -15.46 0.26 10.69
N THR A 141 -16.50 -0.55 10.49
CA THR A 141 -16.72 -1.30 9.25
C THR A 141 -17.92 -0.73 8.48
N THR A 142 -17.75 -0.57 7.17
CA THR A 142 -18.78 -0.11 6.22
C THR A 142 -18.82 -1.00 4.99
N THR A 143 -19.95 -1.01 4.28
CA THR A 143 -20.06 -1.65 2.97
C THR A 143 -19.90 -0.61 1.88
N ILE A 144 -18.94 -0.81 0.98
CA ILE A 144 -18.70 0.12 -0.14
C ILE A 144 -19.25 -0.40 -1.46
N ALA A 145 -19.45 -1.72 -1.60
CA ALA A 145 -20.10 -2.31 -2.77
C ALA A 145 -20.85 -3.61 -2.41
N GLY A 146 -21.90 -3.93 -3.18
CA GLY A 146 -22.69 -5.17 -3.04
C GLY A 146 -23.60 -5.21 -1.81
N ALA A 147 -23.90 -4.06 -1.19
CA ALA A 147 -24.70 -3.95 0.03
C ALA A 147 -26.12 -4.52 -0.12
N TYR A 148 -26.74 -4.33 -1.28
CA TYR A 148 -28.09 -4.80 -1.60
C TYR A 148 -28.06 -5.95 -2.62
N SER A 149 -26.91 -6.62 -2.77
CA SER A 149 -26.82 -7.76 -3.67
C SER A 149 -27.73 -8.88 -3.19
N VAL A 150 -28.56 -9.41 -4.09
CA VAL A 150 -29.36 -10.60 -3.85
C VAL A 150 -28.69 -11.73 -4.63
N GLY A 151 -27.79 -12.43 -3.94
CA GLY A 151 -27.01 -13.52 -4.53
C GLY A 151 -25.87 -13.04 -5.44
N THR A 152 -25.28 -14.01 -6.14
CA THR A 152 -24.15 -13.78 -7.03
C THR A 152 -24.58 -13.25 -8.39
N GLY A 153 -23.75 -12.44 -9.04
CA GLY A 153 -23.96 -11.96 -10.40
C GLY A 153 -22.82 -11.08 -10.88
N HIS A 154 -23.02 -10.32 -11.95
CA HIS A 154 -21.99 -9.45 -12.54
C HIS A 154 -22.53 -8.08 -12.95
N ARG A 155 -23.62 -7.61 -12.32
CA ARG A 155 -24.24 -6.34 -12.72
C ARG A 155 -23.36 -5.16 -12.32
N ASP A 156 -23.09 -4.29 -13.28
CA ASP A 156 -22.48 -2.98 -13.08
C ASP A 156 -23.59 -1.96 -12.82
N GLU A 157 -23.57 -1.37 -11.64
CA GLU A 157 -24.57 -0.44 -11.11
C GLU A 157 -23.85 0.52 -10.15
N PRO A 158 -24.53 1.54 -9.56
CA PRO A 158 -24.00 2.18 -8.36
C PRO A 158 -23.54 1.13 -7.34
N ALA A 159 -22.41 1.36 -6.69
CA ALA A 159 -21.65 0.31 -6.02
C ALA A 159 -22.48 -0.53 -5.03
N GLN A 160 -23.47 0.07 -4.36
CA GLN A 160 -24.38 -0.61 -3.43
C GLN A 160 -25.22 -1.71 -4.09
N ASN A 161 -25.54 -1.58 -5.37
CA ASN A 161 -26.39 -2.47 -6.16
C ASN A 161 -25.60 -3.44 -7.06
N ALA A 162 -24.30 -3.21 -7.21
CA ALA A 162 -23.43 -4.07 -8.01
C ALA A 162 -23.41 -5.49 -7.43
N THR A 163 -23.46 -6.52 -8.29
CA THR A 163 -23.38 -7.92 -7.87
C THR A 163 -22.07 -8.53 -8.32
N PHE A 164 -21.48 -9.41 -7.51
CA PHE A 164 -20.20 -10.11 -7.76
C PHE A 164 -20.42 -11.62 -7.77
N SER A 165 -19.49 -12.41 -8.32
CA SER A 165 -19.53 -13.86 -8.12
C SER A 165 -19.19 -14.23 -6.67
N ALA A 166 -19.28 -15.52 -6.31
CA ALA A 166 -18.73 -16.02 -5.06
C ALA A 166 -17.18 -16.16 -5.12
N ASP A 167 -16.58 -15.97 -6.30
CA ASP A 167 -15.15 -16.07 -6.54
C ASP A 167 -14.52 -14.76 -7.03
N PHE A 168 -14.34 -13.79 -6.12
CA PHE A 168 -13.59 -12.56 -6.39
C PHE A 168 -12.50 -12.23 -5.35
N GLU A 169 -11.53 -11.43 -5.76
CA GLU A 169 -10.47 -10.83 -4.92
C GLU A 169 -10.30 -9.36 -5.28
N LEU A 170 -9.55 -8.61 -4.49
CA LEU A 170 -9.34 -7.18 -4.73
C LEU A 170 -7.91 -6.73 -4.44
N ILE A 171 -7.48 -5.69 -5.15
CA ILE A 171 -6.24 -4.97 -4.92
C ILE A 171 -6.52 -3.46 -4.90
N TYR A 172 -5.75 -2.71 -4.11
CA TYR A 172 -5.75 -1.25 -4.15
C TYR A 172 -4.69 -0.75 -5.13
N VAL A 173 -5.06 0.19 -5.99
CA VAL A 173 -4.16 0.81 -6.97
C VAL A 173 -4.09 2.32 -6.72
N PRO A 174 -3.06 2.81 -5.99
CA PRO A 174 -2.96 4.22 -5.61
C PRO A 174 -2.99 5.18 -6.79
N LYS A 175 -2.30 4.82 -7.89
CA LYS A 175 -2.16 5.68 -9.08
C LYS A 175 -3.49 6.08 -9.74
N ILE A 176 -4.52 5.25 -9.62
CA ILE A 176 -5.84 5.51 -10.21
C ILE A 176 -6.93 5.71 -9.15
N CYS A 177 -6.57 5.73 -7.86
CA CYS A 177 -7.50 5.87 -6.74
C CYS A 177 -8.69 4.88 -6.85
N ALA A 178 -8.38 3.59 -6.98
CA ALA A 178 -9.39 2.57 -7.17
C ALA A 178 -9.02 1.24 -6.54
N LEU A 179 -10.04 0.43 -6.27
CA LEU A 179 -9.89 -1.01 -6.14
C LEU A 179 -10.08 -1.65 -7.51
N LEU A 180 -9.19 -2.58 -7.86
CA LEU A 180 -9.45 -3.52 -8.93
C LEU A 180 -9.91 -4.83 -8.31
N VAL A 181 -10.98 -5.39 -8.86
CA VAL A 181 -11.61 -6.62 -8.43
C VAL A 181 -11.43 -7.65 -9.53
N ALA A 182 -10.66 -8.70 -9.26
CA ALA A 182 -10.62 -9.85 -10.14
C ALA A 182 -11.79 -10.77 -9.76
N ASP A 183 -12.90 -10.60 -10.49
CA ASP A 183 -14.13 -11.37 -10.33
C ASP A 183 -14.02 -12.65 -11.17
N ARG A 184 -13.23 -13.60 -10.66
CA ARG A 184 -12.84 -14.83 -11.36
C ARG A 184 -14.04 -15.68 -11.76
N GLY A 185 -15.05 -15.80 -10.89
CA GLY A 185 -16.27 -16.55 -11.20
C GLY A 185 -17.03 -15.99 -12.40
N ASN A 186 -16.90 -14.68 -12.66
CA ASN A 186 -17.47 -14.01 -13.81
C ASN A 186 -16.48 -13.76 -14.95
N ARG A 187 -15.18 -14.06 -14.77
CA ARG A 187 -14.09 -13.78 -15.72
C ARG A 187 -13.96 -12.29 -16.07
N LEU A 188 -14.14 -11.42 -15.07
CA LEU A 188 -14.07 -9.97 -15.24
C LEU A 188 -12.97 -9.36 -14.36
N ILE A 189 -12.37 -8.28 -14.84
CA ILE A 189 -11.64 -7.32 -14.01
C ILE A 189 -12.55 -6.11 -13.87
N ARG A 190 -12.90 -5.75 -12.64
CA ARG A 190 -13.85 -4.68 -12.35
C ARG A 190 -13.16 -3.59 -11.56
N GLN A 191 -13.60 -2.35 -11.72
CA GLN A 191 -13.00 -1.21 -11.05
C GLN A 191 -14.03 -0.57 -10.11
N ILE A 192 -13.61 -0.30 -8.87
CA ILE A 192 -14.36 0.53 -7.94
C ILE A 192 -13.54 1.79 -7.72
N LYS A 193 -14.01 2.90 -8.28
CA LYS A 193 -13.40 4.21 -8.04
C LYS A 193 -13.63 4.58 -6.58
N LEU A 194 -12.54 4.84 -5.86
CA LEU A 194 -12.58 5.22 -4.47
C LEU A 194 -12.81 6.73 -4.33
N LYS A 195 -13.17 7.15 -3.12
CA LYS A 195 -13.31 8.56 -2.81
C LYS A 195 -11.92 9.20 -2.67
N PRO A 196 -11.73 10.48 -3.04
CA PRO A 196 -10.42 11.13 -2.95
C PRO A 196 -9.77 11.07 -1.57
N GLU A 197 -10.57 11.15 -0.50
CA GLU A 197 -10.10 11.06 0.89
C GLU A 197 -9.50 9.70 1.25
N ASP A 198 -9.89 8.63 0.57
CA ASP A 198 -9.36 7.27 0.77
C ASP A 198 -8.00 7.08 0.07
N CYS A 199 -7.73 7.94 -0.93
CA CYS A 199 -6.54 7.89 -1.74
C CYS A 199 -5.52 8.97 -1.38
N ALA A 200 -5.92 9.93 -0.54
CA ALA A 200 -5.05 11.02 -0.12
C ALA A 200 -3.90 10.46 0.71
N HIS A 201 -2.73 10.36 0.08
CA HIS A 201 -1.48 10.41 0.81
C HIS A 201 -1.48 11.72 1.59
N GLU A 202 -1.21 11.68 2.90
CA GLU A 202 -0.85 12.88 3.63
C GLU A 202 0.38 13.47 2.94
N ASN A 203 0.15 14.38 2.00
CA ASN A 203 1.11 15.40 1.66
C ASN A 203 1.17 16.37 2.85
N GLN A 204 1.60 15.87 4.02
CA GLN A 204 2.18 16.71 5.06
C GLN A 204 3.59 17.15 4.63
N LYS A 205 3.63 17.89 3.53
CA LYS A 205 4.67 18.87 3.20
C LYS A 205 3.95 20.01 2.50
N GLY A 206 3.17 20.80 3.24
CA GLY A 206 2.49 21.94 2.62
C GLY A 206 1.44 22.73 3.39
N LEU A 207 1.13 22.44 4.66
CA LEU A 207 0.18 23.25 5.43
C LEU A 207 0.86 24.09 6.53
N GLY A 208 1.89 24.83 6.12
CA GLY A 208 2.44 25.96 6.88
C GLY A 208 2.16 27.32 6.24
N THR A 209 1.53 27.37 5.06
CA THR A 209 1.39 28.63 4.29
C THR A 209 -0.02 29.20 4.30
N THR A 210 -1.06 28.37 4.38
CA THR A 210 -2.45 28.86 4.41
C THR A 210 -2.85 29.38 5.79
N SER A 211 -2.46 28.69 6.87
CA SER A 211 -2.72 29.12 8.26
C SER A 211 -1.89 30.34 8.65
N ALA A 212 -0.61 30.40 8.29
CA ALA A 212 0.26 31.54 8.58
C ALA A 212 -0.21 32.82 7.86
N SER A 213 -0.72 32.71 6.63
CA SER A 213 -1.23 33.86 5.87
C SER A 213 -2.51 34.42 6.49
N ILE A 214 -3.43 33.56 6.96
CA ILE A 214 -4.66 34.00 7.64
C ILE A 214 -4.32 34.68 8.97
N ILE A 215 -3.40 34.10 9.76
CA ILE A 215 -2.95 34.68 11.03
C ILE A 215 -2.27 36.03 10.81
N ALA A 216 -1.43 36.16 9.78
CA ALA A 216 -0.77 37.42 9.44
C ALA A 216 -1.76 38.52 9.00
N ILE A 217 -2.76 38.16 8.19
CA ILE A 217 -3.83 39.09 7.76
C ILE A 217 -4.67 39.53 8.96
N LEU A 218 -5.06 38.59 9.83
CA LEU A 218 -5.81 38.91 11.05
C LEU A 218 -5.00 39.78 12.01
N ALA A 219 -3.72 39.48 12.22
CA ALA A 219 -2.84 40.28 13.07
C ALA A 219 -2.66 41.72 12.53
N ALA A 220 -2.53 41.88 11.21
CA ALA A 220 -2.45 43.20 10.58
C ALA A 220 -3.76 44.00 10.72
N LEU A 221 -4.92 43.36 10.57
CA LEU A 221 -6.23 43.99 10.76
C LEU A 221 -6.43 44.42 12.22
N PHE A 222 -6.14 43.54 13.18
CA PHE A 222 -6.26 43.86 14.61
C PHE A 222 -5.27 44.96 15.03
N GLY A 223 -4.02 44.91 14.54
CA GLY A 223 -3.02 45.95 14.80
C GLY A 223 -3.43 47.32 14.25
N SER A 224 -4.04 47.36 13.06
CA SER A 224 -4.56 48.61 12.48
C SER A 224 -5.72 49.19 13.29
N ILE A 225 -6.66 48.36 13.74
CA ILE A 225 -7.81 48.81 14.56
C ILE A 225 -7.32 49.40 15.90
N ILE A 226 -6.39 48.72 16.57
CA ILE A 226 -5.80 49.20 17.83
C ILE A 226 -5.03 50.51 17.60
N GLY A 227 -4.26 50.62 16.51
CA GLY A 227 -3.53 51.84 16.16
C GLY A 227 -4.43 53.04 15.89
N PHE A 228 -5.60 52.83 15.26
CA PHE A 228 -6.60 53.88 15.05
C PHE A 228 -7.30 54.29 16.36
N LEU A 229 -7.60 53.34 17.24
CA LEU A 229 -8.20 53.63 18.56
C LEU A 229 -7.22 54.34 19.51
N ALA A 230 -5.93 54.01 19.45
CA ALA A 230 -4.89 54.63 20.29
C ALA A 230 -4.52 56.06 19.85
N ARG A 231 -4.73 56.42 18.58
CA ARG A 231 -4.45 57.79 18.08
C ARG A 231 -5.36 58.87 18.66
N HIS A 232 -6.51 58.52 19.24
CA HIS A 232 -7.43 59.51 19.79
C HIS A 232 -7.04 60.06 21.18
N PHE A 233 -5.98 59.53 21.81
CA PHE A 233 -5.60 59.83 23.21
C PHE A 233 -4.22 60.49 23.42
N TYR A 234 -3.66 61.17 22.41
CA TYR A 234 -2.52 62.08 22.64
C TYR A 234 -2.97 63.55 22.51
N PRO A 235 -3.30 64.25 23.61
CA PRO A 235 -3.47 65.70 23.54
C PRO A 235 -2.09 66.35 23.31
N PHE A 236 -2.02 67.15 22.25
CA PHE A 236 -0.90 68.04 21.93
C PHE A 236 -0.72 69.06 23.08
N HIS A 237 0.32 68.91 23.91
CA HIS A 237 0.77 69.99 24.78
C HIS A 237 1.77 70.87 24.00
N VAL A 238 1.32 72.04 23.58
CA VAL A 238 2.19 73.11 23.06
C VAL A 238 2.75 73.87 24.26
N SER A 239 4.06 73.78 24.51
CA SER A 239 4.76 74.64 25.47
C SER A 239 5.22 75.92 24.76
N VAL A 240 4.50 77.02 25.01
CA VAL A 240 4.96 78.37 24.64
C VAL A 240 5.80 78.92 25.80
N SER A 241 7.11 79.06 25.59
CA SER A 241 7.97 79.88 26.43
C SER A 241 7.77 81.36 26.09
N LEU A 242 7.29 82.16 27.05
CA LEU A 242 7.34 83.62 26.98
C LEU A 242 7.81 84.19 28.32
N LEU A 243 8.91 84.94 28.22
CA LEU A 243 9.60 85.71 29.26
C LEU A 243 8.65 86.79 29.86
N PRO A 244 8.75 87.15 31.16
CA PRO A 244 7.84 88.12 31.76
C PRO A 244 8.28 89.58 31.53
N LEU A 245 7.35 90.42 31.07
CA LEU A 245 7.46 91.88 31.05
C LEU A 245 6.81 92.46 32.33
N LEU A 246 7.64 93.12 33.12
CA LEU A 246 7.32 93.78 34.39
C LEU A 246 6.28 94.91 34.23
N LEU A 247 5.26 94.85 35.08
CA LEU A 247 4.37 95.96 35.43
C LEU A 247 5.17 97.12 36.05
N LYS A 248 4.93 98.35 35.56
CA LYS A 248 5.09 99.56 36.40
C LYS A 248 3.93 100.52 36.17
N LYS A 249 2.98 100.44 37.11
CA LYS A 249 1.89 101.40 37.34
C LYS A 249 2.48 102.58 38.13
N ARG A 250 2.26 103.82 37.70
CA ARG A 250 2.15 104.98 38.61
C ARG A 250 1.40 106.14 37.94
N SER A 251 0.28 106.49 38.55
CA SER A 251 -0.52 107.69 38.33
C SER A 251 0.18 108.92 38.90
N ILE A 252 0.19 110.03 38.17
CA ILE A 252 0.30 111.41 38.69
C ILE A 252 -0.60 112.31 37.81
N GLN A 253 -1.49 113.04 38.51
CA GLN A 253 -2.46 114.08 38.12
C GLN A 253 -3.69 113.67 37.33
#